data_AF-A0A7C1E942-F1
#
_entry.id   AF-A0A7C1E942-F1
#
_cell.length_a   1.000
_cell.length_b   1.000
_cell.length_c   1.000
_cell.angle_alpha   90.00
_cell.angle_beta   90.00
_cell.angle_gamma   90.00
#
_symmetry.space_group_name_H-M   'P 1'
#
loop_
_entity.id
_entity.type
_entity.pdbx_description
1 polymer ?
#
loop_
_entity_poly.entity_id
_entity_poly.type
_entity_poly.pdbx_seq_one_letter_code
_entity_poly.pdbx_strand_id
1 'polypeptide(L)'
;MKALSLVYTATAACLLFVGGTASAVGMGYGQAAATGMAGAYTASATGIHAANWNPANLAAFRYRSPGVEIGILNTGFKIGNDGIPWGDFVDWTADDVLTTEEIQKALGQLSGNSLAVHQSAEFGMPFSMSIGRYAVSFGIVQMADLGISRGFLDMIADDPSPDFTDEQAIIDRYEESKAGNIIRDLSGMKADFWALATFGVSHARLIDVDPFDRFAVGGTINYYAASPRMRIVESSGQAVVYPNGWDMDSQLVMELAGASLTRTTDAW
;
A
#
# COMPACT_ATOMS: atom_id res chain seq x y z
N MET A 1 33.05 -41.36 -7.69
CA MET A 1 31.98 -40.87 -8.60
C MET A 1 30.61 -40.68 -7.93
N LYS A 2 30.17 -41.54 -6.99
CA LYS A 2 28.85 -41.39 -6.32
C LYS A 2 28.72 -40.21 -5.33
N ALA A 3 29.84 -39.73 -4.77
CA ALA A 3 29.82 -38.57 -3.85
C ALA A 3 29.64 -37.23 -4.58
N LEU A 4 30.18 -37.09 -5.80
CA LEU A 4 30.00 -35.88 -6.62
C LEU A 4 28.54 -35.72 -7.06
N SER A 5 27.87 -36.81 -7.47
CA SER A 5 26.47 -36.73 -7.92
C SER A 5 25.52 -36.31 -6.81
N LEU A 6 25.80 -36.69 -5.56
CA LEU A 6 25.00 -36.33 -4.39
C LEU A 6 25.14 -34.82 -4.04
N VAL A 7 26.35 -34.26 -4.20
CA VAL A 7 26.59 -32.83 -3.99
C VAL A 7 25.89 -31.99 -5.07
N TYR A 8 25.92 -32.43 -6.33
CA TYR A 8 25.17 -31.74 -7.40
C TYR A 8 23.65 -31.83 -7.22
N THR A 9 23.11 -32.97 -6.77
CA THR A 9 21.66 -33.07 -6.49
C THR A 9 21.25 -32.27 -5.27
N ALA A 10 22.06 -32.22 -4.21
CA ALA A 10 21.80 -31.39 -3.03
C ALA A 10 21.88 -29.89 -3.35
N THR A 11 22.80 -29.47 -4.24
CA THR A 11 22.96 -28.07 -4.65
C THR A 11 21.83 -27.63 -5.60
N ALA A 12 21.42 -28.49 -6.54
CA ALA A 12 20.25 -28.25 -7.39
C ALA A 12 18.94 -28.24 -6.59
N ALA A 13 18.81 -29.09 -5.56
CA ALA A 13 17.68 -29.06 -4.65
C ALA A 13 17.66 -27.78 -3.79
N CYS A 14 18.82 -27.29 -3.32
CA CYS A 14 18.87 -26.01 -2.59
C CYS A 14 18.51 -24.81 -3.49
N LEU A 15 18.91 -24.81 -4.77
CA LEU A 15 18.53 -23.77 -5.74
C LEU A 15 17.01 -23.75 -6.04
N LEU A 16 16.32 -24.89 -5.92
CA LEU A 16 14.87 -24.98 -6.09
C LEU A 16 14.06 -24.50 -4.87
N PHE A 17 14.68 -24.36 -3.69
CA PHE A 17 14.03 -23.85 -2.48
C PHE A 17 14.27 -22.36 -2.19
N VAL A 18 15.03 -21.64 -3.03
CA VAL A 18 15.19 -20.16 -2.93
C VAL A 18 14.08 -19.41 -3.68
N GLY A 19 13.10 -20.14 -4.24
CA GLY A 19 11.92 -19.56 -4.85
C GLY A 19 10.99 -18.91 -3.83
N GLY A 20 11.10 -17.58 -3.68
CA GLY A 20 9.99 -16.76 -3.24
C GLY A 20 9.92 -16.43 -1.75
N THR A 21 10.99 -15.89 -1.16
CA THR A 21 10.80 -14.87 -0.12
C THR A 21 11.04 -13.51 -0.74
N ALA A 22 10.08 -13.04 -1.54
CA ALA A 22 9.92 -11.61 -1.71
C ALA A 22 9.59 -11.08 -0.31
N SER A 23 10.61 -10.68 0.44
CA SER A 23 10.42 -9.92 1.66
C SER A 23 9.48 -8.77 1.32
N ALA A 24 8.44 -8.53 2.14
CA ALA A 24 7.48 -7.43 1.98
C ALA A 24 8.15 -6.03 1.85
N VAL A 25 9.46 -5.96 2.10
CA VAL A 25 10.38 -4.81 1.97
C VAL A 25 10.93 -4.65 0.53
N GLY A 26 10.60 -5.54 -0.40
CA GLY A 26 11.08 -5.53 -1.78
C GLY A 26 10.12 -4.90 -2.79
N MET A 27 9.12 -4.14 -2.34
CA MET A 27 8.08 -3.64 -3.24
C MET A 27 8.58 -2.62 -4.27
N GLY A 28 9.82 -2.12 -4.14
CA GLY A 28 10.52 -1.40 -5.20
C GLY A 28 9.99 0.01 -5.48
N TYR A 29 8.93 0.44 -4.78
CA TYR A 29 8.31 1.74 -4.98
C TYR A 29 9.24 2.88 -4.56
N GLY A 30 10.14 2.65 -3.60
CA GLY A 30 11.14 3.66 -3.22
C GLY A 30 12.32 3.77 -4.19
N GLN A 31 12.52 2.77 -5.05
CA GLN A 31 13.68 2.67 -5.92
C GLN A 31 13.29 2.96 -7.37
N ALA A 32 13.71 4.13 -7.87
CA ALA A 32 13.40 4.55 -9.23
C ALA A 32 13.83 3.52 -10.30
N ALA A 33 15.00 2.88 -10.13
CA ALA A 33 15.48 1.85 -11.04
C ALA A 33 14.58 0.60 -11.02
N ALA A 34 14.13 0.17 -9.83
CA ALA A 34 13.22 -0.96 -9.71
C ALA A 34 11.84 -0.66 -10.30
N THR A 35 11.32 0.54 -10.02
CA THR A 35 10.05 1.01 -10.58
C THR A 35 10.12 1.11 -12.10
N GLY A 36 11.19 1.67 -12.66
CA GLY A 36 11.40 1.78 -14.11
C GLY A 36 11.54 0.43 -14.83
N MET A 37 11.90 -0.63 -14.11
CA MET A 37 11.93 -2.01 -14.63
C MET A 37 10.70 -2.82 -14.26
N ALA A 38 9.61 -2.18 -13.80
CA ALA A 38 8.39 -2.85 -13.36
C ALA A 38 8.64 -3.98 -12.34
N GLY A 39 9.62 -3.78 -11.43
CA GLY A 39 10.01 -4.76 -10.43
C GLY A 39 11.02 -5.81 -10.91
N ALA A 40 11.43 -5.80 -12.19
CA ALA A 40 12.46 -6.71 -12.72
C ALA A 40 13.90 -6.27 -12.38
N TYR A 41 14.17 -5.92 -11.12
CA TYR A 41 15.47 -5.36 -10.70
C TYR A 41 16.45 -6.39 -10.13
N THR A 42 16.00 -7.59 -9.77
CA THR A 42 16.79 -8.61 -9.05
C THR A 42 18.15 -8.91 -9.66
N ALA A 43 18.23 -9.01 -10.99
CA ALA A 43 19.47 -9.35 -11.69
C ALA A 43 20.44 -8.16 -11.80
N SER A 44 19.94 -6.93 -11.80
CA SER A 44 20.71 -5.71 -12.06
C SER A 44 20.91 -4.84 -10.82
N ALA A 45 20.34 -5.21 -9.67
CA ALA A 45 20.52 -4.49 -8.41
C ALA A 45 21.98 -4.46 -7.97
N THR A 46 22.50 -3.29 -7.63
CA THR A 46 23.89 -3.07 -7.18
C THR A 46 23.92 -2.22 -5.91
N GLY A 47 25.10 -2.09 -5.29
CA GLY A 47 25.28 -1.16 -4.18
C GLY A 47 24.36 -1.43 -2.99
N ILE A 48 23.77 -0.36 -2.45
CA ILE A 48 22.82 -0.46 -1.31
C ILE A 48 21.55 -1.24 -1.67
N HIS A 49 21.17 -1.26 -2.95
CA HIS A 49 19.94 -1.90 -3.40
C HIS A 49 20.09 -3.42 -3.55
N ALA A 50 21.31 -3.90 -3.81
CA ALA A 50 21.60 -5.34 -3.87
C ALA A 50 21.21 -6.05 -2.56
N ALA A 51 21.36 -5.39 -1.41
CA ALA A 51 20.99 -5.92 -0.10
C ALA A 51 19.53 -6.43 -0.01
N ASN A 52 18.60 -5.72 -0.65
CA ASN A 52 17.17 -5.99 -0.59
C ASN A 52 16.67 -6.86 -1.76
N TRP A 53 17.35 -6.79 -2.92
CA TRP A 53 16.93 -7.49 -4.14
C TRP A 53 17.69 -8.79 -4.40
N ASN A 54 19.02 -8.72 -4.37
CA ASN A 54 19.89 -9.86 -4.61
C ASN A 54 21.26 -9.63 -3.97
N PRO A 55 21.48 -10.10 -2.73
CA PRO A 55 22.70 -9.81 -2.01
C PRO A 55 23.96 -10.34 -2.72
N ALA A 56 23.86 -11.40 -3.52
CA ALA A 56 24.98 -11.93 -4.29
C ALA A 56 25.62 -10.88 -5.22
N ASN A 57 24.83 -9.91 -5.67
CA ASN A 57 25.29 -8.83 -6.54
C ASN A 57 26.31 -7.91 -5.87
N LEU A 58 26.35 -7.84 -4.53
CA LEU A 58 27.41 -7.13 -3.78
C LEU A 58 28.81 -7.69 -4.10
N ALA A 59 28.90 -8.99 -4.37
CA ALA A 59 30.15 -9.64 -4.76
C ALA A 59 30.36 -9.67 -6.28
N ALA A 60 29.28 -9.87 -7.06
CA ALA A 60 29.35 -10.01 -8.52
C ALA A 60 29.68 -8.69 -9.23
N PHE A 61 29.09 -7.57 -8.78
CA PHE A 61 29.24 -6.26 -9.42
C PHE A 61 30.16 -5.31 -8.65
N ARG A 62 31.06 -5.85 -7.81
CA ARG A 62 31.99 -5.06 -7.00
C ARG A 62 32.82 -4.05 -7.81
N TYR A 63 33.16 -4.37 -9.07
CA TYR A 63 33.91 -3.46 -9.95
C TYR A 63 33.07 -2.32 -10.55
N ARG A 64 31.74 -2.45 -10.51
CA ARG A 64 30.79 -1.45 -11.01
C ARG A 64 30.16 -0.61 -9.90
N SER A 65 30.30 -1.01 -8.64
CA SER A 65 29.83 -0.24 -7.48
C SER A 65 30.98 0.60 -6.91
N PRO A 66 30.76 1.88 -6.56
CA PRO A 66 31.76 2.68 -5.85
C PRO A 66 32.14 1.97 -4.54
N GLY A 67 33.40 2.15 -4.09
CA GLY A 67 33.92 1.47 -2.91
C GLY A 67 33.08 1.67 -1.64
N VAL A 68 32.36 2.79 -1.57
CA VAL A 68 31.33 3.11 -0.57
C VAL A 68 30.16 3.78 -1.28
N GLU A 69 28.95 3.35 -0.95
CA GLU A 69 27.71 3.97 -1.41
C GLU A 69 26.82 4.25 -0.20
N ILE A 70 26.23 5.44 -0.13
CA ILE A 70 25.36 5.88 0.96
C ILE A 70 24.03 6.35 0.35
N GLY A 71 22.93 5.75 0.78
CA GLY A 71 21.58 6.16 0.46
C GLY A 71 21.11 7.26 1.40
N ILE A 72 20.89 8.46 0.85
CA ILE A 72 20.50 9.65 1.63
C ILE A 72 18.97 9.78 1.71
N LEU A 73 18.22 9.33 0.70
CA LEU A 73 16.76 9.28 0.75
C LEU A 73 16.24 8.33 -0.32
N ASN A 74 15.30 7.48 0.06
CA ASN A 74 14.64 6.58 -0.87
C ASN A 74 13.16 6.53 -0.46
N THR A 75 12.27 7.12 -1.24
CA THR A 75 10.86 7.21 -0.86
C THR A 75 9.98 6.81 -2.02
N GLY A 76 8.99 5.98 -1.74
CA GLY A 76 8.06 5.43 -2.70
C GLY A 76 6.66 5.48 -2.18
N PHE A 77 5.71 5.74 -3.06
CA PHE A 77 4.32 5.84 -2.70
C PHE A 77 3.44 5.29 -3.80
N LYS A 78 2.44 4.52 -3.42
CA LYS A 78 1.41 3.99 -4.30
C LYS A 78 0.06 4.17 -3.63
N ILE A 79 -0.83 4.91 -4.29
CA ILE A 79 -2.27 4.91 -4.02
C ILE A 79 -2.94 4.20 -5.19
N GLY A 80 -3.89 3.34 -4.89
CA GLY A 80 -4.86 2.81 -5.83
C GLY A 80 -6.25 2.84 -5.25
N ASN A 81 -7.26 2.65 -6.11
CA ASN A 81 -8.62 2.36 -5.71
C ASN A 81 -9.15 1.20 -6.55
N ASP A 82 -10.09 0.44 -6.01
CA ASP A 82 -10.66 -0.75 -6.67
C ASP A 82 -12.03 -0.47 -7.32
N GLY A 83 -12.53 0.76 -7.22
CA GLY A 83 -13.90 1.12 -7.58
C GLY A 83 -14.06 1.84 -8.92
N ILE A 84 -13.00 2.49 -9.42
CA ILE A 84 -13.09 3.38 -10.58
C ILE A 84 -11.96 3.06 -11.57
N PRO A 85 -12.26 2.55 -12.77
CA PRO A 85 -11.29 2.42 -13.84
C PRO A 85 -10.71 3.77 -14.23
N TRP A 86 -9.41 3.82 -14.54
CA TRP A 86 -8.74 5.07 -14.95
C TRP A 86 -9.40 5.74 -16.17
N GLY A 87 -9.92 4.97 -17.12
CA GLY A 87 -10.62 5.51 -18.29
C GLY A 87 -11.89 6.29 -17.92
N ASP A 88 -12.73 5.70 -17.06
CA ASP A 88 -13.96 6.35 -16.58
C ASP A 88 -13.61 7.61 -15.75
N PHE A 89 -12.55 7.55 -14.93
CA PHE A 89 -12.07 8.72 -14.19
C PHE A 89 -11.64 9.87 -15.12
N VAL A 90 -10.87 9.58 -16.17
CA VAL A 90 -10.42 10.59 -17.13
C VAL A 90 -11.60 11.24 -17.83
N ASP A 91 -12.58 10.44 -18.27
CA ASP A 91 -13.78 10.94 -18.93
C ASP A 91 -14.60 11.85 -17.99
N TRP A 92 -14.73 11.50 -16.72
CA TRP A 92 -15.37 12.34 -15.69
C TRP A 92 -14.62 13.64 -15.40
N THR A 93 -13.29 13.63 -15.44
CA THR A 93 -12.48 14.85 -15.23
C THR A 93 -12.36 15.72 -16.48
N ALA A 94 -12.83 15.25 -17.62
CA ALA A 94 -12.83 16.02 -18.87
C ALA A 94 -13.95 17.07 -18.90
N ASP A 95 -15.04 16.82 -18.16
CA ASP A 95 -16.17 17.73 -18.00
C ASP A 95 -16.08 18.48 -16.65
N ASP A 96 -16.28 19.80 -16.66
CA ASP A 96 -16.18 20.65 -15.46
C ASP A 96 -17.31 20.40 -14.44
N VAL A 97 -18.40 19.73 -14.85
CA VAL A 97 -19.57 19.43 -14.02
C VAL A 97 -20.05 18.02 -14.31
N LEU A 98 -20.02 17.17 -13.29
CA LEU A 98 -20.56 15.82 -13.35
C LEU A 98 -22.08 15.85 -13.28
N THR A 99 -22.74 15.15 -14.20
CA THR A 99 -24.19 14.95 -14.16
C THR A 99 -24.58 13.94 -13.07
N THR A 100 -25.81 14.03 -12.58
CA THR A 100 -26.37 13.06 -11.61
C THR A 100 -26.27 11.62 -12.12
N GLU A 101 -26.40 11.40 -13.42
CA GLU A 101 -26.30 10.08 -14.06
C GLU A 101 -24.87 9.54 -14.02
N GLU A 102 -23.87 10.38 -14.24
CA GLU A 102 -22.45 10.02 -14.13
C GLU A 102 -22.04 9.73 -12.70
N ILE A 103 -22.55 10.51 -11.74
CA ILE A 103 -22.35 10.26 -10.30
C ILE A 103 -22.95 8.91 -9.92
N GLN A 104 -24.18 8.60 -10.35
CA GLN A 104 -24.82 7.32 -10.07
C GLN A 104 -24.13 6.15 -10.78
N LYS A 105 -23.59 6.36 -11.98
CA LYS A 105 -22.76 5.38 -12.70
C LYS A 105 -21.46 5.10 -11.93
N ALA A 106 -20.78 6.15 -11.45
CA ALA A 106 -19.57 6.04 -10.64
C ALA A 106 -19.82 5.28 -9.33
N LEU A 107 -20.89 5.64 -8.62
CA LEU A 107 -21.31 4.96 -7.40
C LEU A 107 -21.73 3.51 -7.64
N GLY A 108 -22.29 3.21 -8.82
CA GLY A 108 -22.67 1.86 -9.24
C GLY A 108 -21.49 0.93 -9.55
N GLN A 109 -20.31 1.49 -9.84
CA GLN A 109 -19.08 0.71 -10.09
C GLN A 109 -18.36 0.29 -8.79
N LEU A 110 -18.76 0.82 -7.64
CA LEU A 110 -18.19 0.45 -6.34
C LEU A 110 -18.50 -1.01 -6.01
N SER A 111 -17.47 -1.85 -5.94
CA SER A 111 -17.62 -3.25 -5.56
C SER A 111 -17.88 -3.38 -4.05
N GLY A 112 -19.10 -3.79 -3.70
CA GLY A 112 -19.49 -4.03 -2.31
C GLY A 112 -19.60 -2.77 -1.45
N ASN A 113 -20.65 -1.96 -1.66
CA ASN A 113 -21.10 -0.83 -0.84
C ASN A 113 -20.00 0.08 -0.25
N SER A 114 -18.80 0.12 -0.83
CA SER A 114 -17.68 0.89 -0.30
C SER A 114 -16.68 1.21 -1.41
N LEU A 115 -16.07 2.39 -1.32
CA LEU A 115 -14.90 2.77 -2.09
C LEU A 115 -13.66 2.34 -1.32
N ALA A 116 -12.95 1.33 -1.84
CA ALA A 116 -11.69 0.88 -1.29
C ALA A 116 -10.54 1.71 -1.87
N VAL A 117 -9.73 2.28 -0.97
CA VAL A 117 -8.50 3.01 -1.27
C VAL A 117 -7.34 2.25 -0.64
N HIS A 118 -6.41 1.82 -1.47
CA HIS A 118 -5.23 1.08 -1.07
C HIS A 118 -4.02 2.02 -1.15
N GLN A 119 -3.41 2.27 0.00
CA GLN A 119 -2.23 3.10 0.11
C GLN A 119 -1.07 2.26 0.64
N SER A 120 0.07 2.33 -0.06
CA SER A 120 1.34 1.78 0.41
C SER A 120 2.44 2.81 0.25
N ALA A 121 3.30 2.91 1.26
CA ALA A 121 4.44 3.79 1.25
C ALA A 121 5.69 3.03 1.69
N GLU A 122 6.81 3.32 1.04
CA GLU A 122 8.14 2.80 1.39
C GLU A 122 9.05 3.99 1.66
N PHE A 123 9.67 4.01 2.84
CA PHE A 123 10.63 5.03 3.24
C PHE A 123 11.94 4.32 3.61
N GLY A 124 12.91 4.35 2.70
CA GLY A 124 14.31 4.08 3.02
C GLY A 124 14.85 5.22 3.89
N MET A 125 15.30 4.88 5.10
CA MET A 125 15.89 5.88 5.98
C MET A 125 17.27 6.32 5.47
N PRO A 126 17.68 7.55 5.81
CA PRO A 126 18.91 8.19 5.33
C PRO A 126 20.20 7.60 5.94
N PHE A 127 20.38 6.28 6.00
CA PHE A 127 21.60 5.64 6.53
C PHE A 127 21.93 4.27 5.89
N SER A 128 21.26 3.90 4.80
CA SER A 128 21.61 2.66 4.10
C SER A 128 22.99 2.82 3.46
N MET A 129 23.88 1.86 3.65
CA MET A 129 25.26 1.94 3.18
C MET A 129 25.71 0.60 2.61
N SER A 130 26.51 0.63 1.55
CA SER A 130 27.22 -0.54 1.06
C SER A 130 28.71 -0.26 0.93
N ILE A 131 29.52 -1.24 1.31
CA ILE A 131 30.98 -1.19 1.24
C ILE A 131 31.50 -2.55 0.79
N GLY A 132 31.93 -2.61 -0.47
CA GLY A 132 32.42 -3.84 -1.09
C GLY A 132 31.40 -4.98 -1.02
N ARG A 133 31.64 -5.95 -0.15
CA ARG A 133 30.83 -7.18 0.01
C ARG A 133 29.77 -7.09 1.10
N TYR A 134 29.66 -5.94 1.75
CA TYR A 134 28.77 -5.73 2.88
C TYR A 134 27.77 -4.63 2.55
N ALA A 135 26.57 -4.76 3.07
CA ALA A 135 25.60 -3.67 3.08
C ALA A 135 24.81 -3.67 4.39
N VAL A 136 24.40 -2.48 4.80
CA VAL A 136 23.45 -2.25 5.87
C VAL A 136 22.30 -1.48 5.26
N SER A 137 21.07 -1.97 5.42
CA SER A 137 19.87 -1.33 4.90
C SER A 137 18.90 -1.03 6.03
N PHE A 138 18.20 0.09 5.89
CA PHE A 138 17.09 0.42 6.77
C PHE A 138 15.90 0.86 5.92
N GLY A 139 14.71 0.36 6.26
CA GLY A 139 13.47 0.70 5.58
C GLY A 139 12.29 0.74 6.54
N ILE A 140 11.29 1.54 6.19
CA ILE A 140 9.94 1.48 6.74
C ILE A 140 8.99 1.22 5.58
N VAL A 141 8.14 0.20 5.73
CA VAL A 141 6.99 -0.01 4.87
C VAL A 141 5.75 0.34 5.66
N GLN A 142 4.86 1.13 5.09
CA GLN A 142 3.55 1.46 5.64
C GLN A 142 2.49 0.96 4.66
N MET A 143 1.45 0.34 5.20
CA MET A 143 0.24 -0.01 4.45
C MET A 143 -0.97 0.58 5.16
N ALA A 144 -1.88 1.11 4.35
CA ALA A 144 -3.15 1.66 4.80
C ALA A 144 -4.21 1.28 3.77
N ASP A 145 -5.15 0.42 4.19
CA ASP A 145 -6.34 0.08 3.40
C ASP A 145 -7.52 0.79 4.03
N LEU A 146 -8.18 1.65 3.26
CA LEU A 146 -9.34 2.42 3.71
C LEU A 146 -10.54 2.02 2.86
N GLY A 147 -11.69 1.82 3.50
CA GLY A 147 -12.97 1.57 2.85
C GLY A 147 -13.95 2.62 3.32
N ILE A 148 -14.39 3.47 2.41
CA ILE A 148 -15.41 4.48 2.69
C ILE A 148 -16.75 3.90 2.28
N SER A 149 -17.73 3.85 3.18
CA SER A 149 -19.04 3.27 2.88
C SER A 149 -19.81 4.12 1.88
N ARG A 150 -20.64 3.47 1.07
CA ARG A 150 -21.48 4.13 0.07
C ARG A 150 -22.44 5.12 0.71
N GLY A 151 -23.05 4.77 1.86
CA GLY A 151 -23.94 5.71 2.53
C GLY A 151 -23.24 6.97 3.03
N PHE A 152 -21.95 6.89 3.38
CA PHE A 152 -21.15 8.08 3.69
C PHE A 152 -20.87 8.93 2.44
N LEU A 153 -20.60 8.32 1.29
CA LEU A 153 -20.44 9.03 0.02
C LEU A 153 -21.75 9.67 -0.45
N ASP A 154 -22.85 8.93 -0.36
CA ASP A 154 -24.20 9.40 -0.69
C ASP A 154 -24.58 10.57 0.23
N MET A 155 -24.27 10.49 1.53
CA MET A 155 -24.50 11.58 2.50
C MET A 155 -23.74 12.86 2.12
N ILE A 156 -22.48 12.77 1.68
CA ILE A 156 -21.70 13.93 1.21
C ILE A 156 -22.27 14.49 -0.10
N ALA A 157 -22.69 13.62 -1.02
CA ALA A 157 -23.27 14.04 -2.30
C ALA A 157 -24.64 14.71 -2.13
N ASP A 158 -25.39 14.30 -1.11
CA ASP A 158 -26.69 14.85 -0.75
C ASP A 158 -26.58 16.08 0.17
N ASP A 159 -25.39 16.38 0.72
CA ASP A 159 -25.17 17.54 1.59
C ASP A 159 -25.46 18.83 0.79
N PRO A 160 -26.46 19.63 1.21
CA PRO A 160 -26.77 20.91 0.58
C PRO A 160 -25.74 21.98 0.98
N SER A 161 -24.46 21.75 0.71
CA SER A 161 -23.44 22.78 0.89
C SER A 161 -23.50 23.83 -0.26
N PRO A 162 -23.15 25.10 0.00
CA PRO A 162 -23.85 26.26 -0.55
C PRO A 162 -23.22 26.85 -1.82
N ASP A 163 -22.96 26.03 -2.84
CA ASP A 163 -22.46 26.52 -4.15
C ASP A 163 -23.49 26.40 -5.28
N PHE A 164 -24.78 26.35 -4.94
CA PHE A 164 -25.86 26.48 -5.91
C PHE A 164 -26.30 27.94 -5.97
N THR A 165 -25.90 28.63 -7.04
CA THR A 165 -26.30 30.01 -7.36
C THR A 165 -27.80 30.19 -7.63
N ASP A 166 -28.59 29.11 -7.53
CA ASP A 166 -30.02 29.06 -7.75
C ASP A 166 -30.76 28.71 -6.45
N GLU A 167 -31.25 29.76 -5.78
CA GLU A 167 -32.00 29.70 -4.52
C GLU A 167 -33.24 28.80 -4.62
N GLN A 168 -33.86 28.70 -5.81
CA GLN A 168 -35.07 27.90 -6.00
C GLN A 168 -34.76 26.39 -6.06
N ALA A 169 -33.64 26.00 -6.66
CA ALA A 169 -33.21 24.60 -6.71
C ALA A 169 -32.81 24.07 -5.32
N ILE A 170 -32.28 24.94 -4.45
CA ILE A 170 -32.03 24.63 -3.04
C ILE A 170 -33.37 24.42 -2.32
N ILE A 171 -34.36 25.29 -2.52
CA ILE A 171 -35.69 25.19 -1.89
C ILE A 171 -36.42 23.92 -2.33
N ASP A 172 -36.38 23.57 -3.62
CA ASP A 172 -37.07 22.38 -4.13
C ASP A 172 -36.42 21.08 -3.61
N ARG A 173 -35.07 21.00 -3.58
CA ARG A 173 -34.35 19.89 -2.92
C ARG A 173 -34.55 19.85 -1.40
N TYR A 174 -34.66 21.02 -0.78
CA TYR A 174 -34.98 21.19 0.64
C TYR A 174 -36.39 20.65 0.95
N GLU A 175 -37.38 20.89 0.07
CA GLU A 175 -38.74 20.36 0.24
C GLU A 175 -38.84 18.85 -0.05
N GLU A 176 -38.09 18.33 -1.03
CA GLU A 176 -37.98 16.88 -1.30
C GLU A 176 -37.30 16.11 -0.16
N SER A 177 -36.19 16.61 0.39
CA SER A 177 -35.51 15.95 1.52
C SER A 177 -36.31 16.01 2.82
N LYS A 178 -37.12 17.06 2.99
CA LYS A 178 -38.06 17.22 4.11
C LYS A 178 -39.28 16.30 4.01
N ALA A 179 -39.63 15.84 2.79
CA ALA A 179 -40.77 14.95 2.56
C ALA A 179 -40.47 13.47 2.90
N GLY A 180 -39.20 13.09 3.00
CA GLY A 180 -38.80 11.75 3.44
C GLY A 180 -37.42 11.78 4.07
N ASN A 181 -37.35 11.57 5.39
CA ASN A 181 -36.08 11.39 6.11
C ASN A 181 -35.18 10.42 5.33
N ILE A 182 -34.13 10.95 4.70
CA ILE A 182 -33.21 10.15 3.90
C ILE A 182 -32.23 9.49 4.88
N ILE A 183 -32.48 8.21 5.15
CA ILE A 183 -31.61 7.38 6.00
C ILE A 183 -30.50 6.80 5.13
N ARG A 184 -29.25 7.11 5.47
CA ARG A 184 -28.05 6.57 4.83
C ARG A 184 -27.38 5.56 5.75
N ASP A 185 -27.14 4.35 5.24
CA ASP A 185 -26.44 3.30 5.97
C ASP A 185 -24.92 3.55 5.95
N LEU A 186 -24.34 3.80 7.12
CA LEU A 186 -22.91 4.04 7.30
C LEU A 186 -22.12 2.74 7.51
N SER A 187 -22.78 1.58 7.46
CA SER A 187 -22.13 0.30 7.66
C SER A 187 -21.08 0.00 6.59
N GLY A 188 -20.09 -0.82 6.98
CA GLY A 188 -19.09 -1.32 6.04
C GLY A 188 -17.89 -0.39 5.81
N MET A 189 -17.71 0.68 6.61
CA MET A 189 -16.43 1.38 6.62
C MET A 189 -15.31 0.45 7.11
N LYS A 190 -14.14 0.55 6.48
CA LYS A 190 -12.95 -0.24 6.80
C LYS A 190 -11.78 0.69 6.96
N ALA A 191 -10.90 0.37 7.90
CA ALA A 191 -9.55 0.91 7.92
C ALA A 191 -8.65 -0.21 8.43
N ASP A 192 -7.50 -0.39 7.80
CA ASP A 192 -6.46 -1.30 8.24
C ASP A 192 -5.13 -0.61 8.02
N PHE A 193 -4.44 -0.32 9.10
CA PHE A 193 -3.18 0.38 9.11
C PHE A 193 -2.14 -0.43 9.84
N TRP A 194 -0.99 -0.58 9.21
CA TRP A 194 0.20 -1.10 9.86
C TRP A 194 1.45 -0.61 9.15
N ALA A 195 2.52 -0.55 9.92
CA ALA A 195 3.85 -0.24 9.45
C ALA A 195 4.86 -1.27 9.97
N LEU A 196 5.91 -1.49 9.20
CA LEU A 196 7.02 -2.41 9.46
C LEU A 196 8.33 -1.68 9.24
N ALA A 197 9.11 -1.52 10.30
CA ALA A 197 10.50 -1.10 10.21
C ALA A 197 11.40 -2.32 10.04
N THR A 198 12.45 -2.16 9.22
CA THR A 198 13.32 -3.24 8.79
C THR A 198 14.77 -2.78 8.90
N PHE A 199 15.61 -3.59 9.53
CA PHE A 199 17.06 -3.38 9.57
C PHE A 199 17.74 -4.62 8.99
N GLY A 200 18.46 -4.44 7.88
CA GLY A 200 19.13 -5.51 7.15
C GLY A 200 20.64 -5.40 7.26
N VAL A 201 21.32 -6.52 7.46
CA VAL A 201 22.77 -6.64 7.29
C VAL A 201 23.04 -7.73 6.25
N SER A 202 23.71 -7.36 5.18
CA SER A 202 23.99 -8.23 4.03
C SER A 202 25.47 -8.52 3.88
N HIS A 203 25.78 -9.73 3.45
CA HIS A 203 27.11 -10.12 3.03
C HIS A 203 27.06 -10.98 1.77
N ALA A 204 28.08 -10.84 0.92
CA ALA A 204 28.24 -11.68 -0.26
C ALA A 204 29.69 -12.12 -0.49
N ARG A 205 29.83 -13.27 -1.14
CA ARG A 205 31.10 -13.90 -1.46
C ARG A 205 31.07 -14.53 -2.85
N LEU A 206 32.21 -14.49 -3.52
CA LEU A 206 32.48 -15.28 -4.72
C LEU A 206 33.02 -16.65 -4.30
N ILE A 207 32.45 -17.69 -4.88
CA ILE A 207 32.85 -19.09 -4.74
C ILE A 207 33.29 -19.55 -6.12
N ASP A 208 34.48 -20.11 -6.23
CA ASP A 208 34.92 -20.70 -7.48
C ASP A 208 34.24 -22.08 -7.62
N VAL A 209 33.49 -22.28 -8.69
CA VAL A 209 32.74 -23.52 -8.95
C VAL A 209 32.99 -23.93 -10.39
N ASP A 210 33.58 -25.10 -10.59
CA ASP A 210 33.75 -25.74 -11.90
C ASP A 210 32.39 -26.31 -12.35
N PRO A 211 31.83 -25.98 -13.54
CA PRO A 211 32.44 -25.34 -14.72
C PRO A 211 32.21 -23.83 -14.89
N PHE A 212 31.68 -23.13 -13.90
CA PHE A 212 31.18 -21.75 -14.04
C PHE A 212 32.20 -20.66 -13.69
N ASP A 213 33.48 -20.99 -13.51
CA ASP A 213 34.60 -20.16 -13.03
C ASP A 213 34.34 -19.47 -11.67
N ARG A 214 33.28 -18.66 -11.56
CA ARG A 214 32.88 -17.93 -10.36
C ARG A 214 31.37 -17.89 -10.19
N PHE A 215 30.92 -18.22 -8.99
CA PHE A 215 29.54 -18.13 -8.56
C PHE A 215 29.43 -17.17 -7.38
N ALA A 216 28.52 -16.21 -7.45
CA ALA A 216 28.28 -15.28 -6.35
C ALA A 216 27.16 -15.80 -5.45
N VAL A 217 27.42 -15.82 -4.14
CA VAL A 217 26.42 -16.13 -3.12
C VAL A 217 26.36 -14.96 -2.15
N GLY A 218 25.15 -14.56 -1.78
CA GLY A 218 24.96 -13.57 -0.74
C GLY A 218 23.72 -13.86 0.07
N GLY A 219 23.69 -13.30 1.27
CA GLY A 219 22.55 -13.39 2.16
C GLY A 219 22.37 -12.10 2.94
N THR A 220 21.15 -11.87 3.40
CA THR A 220 20.77 -10.75 4.25
C THR A 220 20.12 -11.31 5.51
N ILE A 221 20.55 -10.82 6.67
CA ILE A 221 19.86 -11.03 7.94
C ILE A 221 19.01 -9.77 8.17
N ASN A 222 17.71 -9.97 8.33
CA ASN A 222 16.77 -8.89 8.58
C ASN A 222 16.23 -8.96 10.01
N TYR A 223 16.24 -7.82 10.69
CA TYR A 223 15.48 -7.57 11.90
C TYR A 223 14.23 -6.76 11.56
N TYR A 224 13.09 -7.20 12.10
CA TYR A 224 11.78 -6.63 11.83
C TYR A 224 11.17 -6.08 13.11
N ALA A 225 10.72 -4.83 13.06
CA ALA A 225 9.94 -4.21 14.12
C ALA A 225 8.62 -3.72 13.53
N ALA A 226 7.54 -4.42 13.84
CA ALA A 226 6.20 -4.04 13.41
C ALA A 226 5.58 -3.04 14.39
N SER A 227 4.90 -2.04 13.86
CA SER A 227 3.95 -1.25 14.65
C SER A 227 2.72 -2.08 15.02
N PRO A 228 1.99 -1.69 16.08
CA PRO A 228 0.66 -2.20 16.31
C PRO A 228 -0.23 -2.04 15.08
N ARG A 229 -0.85 -3.13 14.63
CA ARG A 229 -1.89 -3.06 13.60
C ARG A 229 -3.12 -2.37 14.20
N MET A 230 -3.63 -1.38 13.47
CA MET A 230 -4.88 -0.68 13.75
C MET A 230 -5.90 -1.11 12.72
N ARG A 231 -7.07 -1.59 13.14
CA ARG A 231 -8.14 -1.91 12.20
C ARG A 231 -9.52 -1.53 12.72
N ILE A 232 -10.40 -1.11 11.82
CA ILE A 232 -11.84 -1.07 12.09
C ILE A 232 -12.36 -2.50 11.93
N VAL A 233 -12.87 -3.08 13.00
CA VAL A 233 -13.42 -4.44 13.04
C VAL A 233 -14.91 -4.42 12.78
N GLU A 234 -15.58 -3.37 13.25
CA GLU A 234 -17.01 -3.18 13.08
C GLU A 234 -17.28 -1.70 12.82
N SER A 235 -18.12 -1.44 11.83
CA SER A 235 -18.67 -0.13 11.53
C SER A 235 -20.13 -0.33 11.19
N SER A 236 -21.00 0.26 11.99
CA SER A 236 -22.45 0.27 11.81
C SER A 236 -22.99 1.64 12.19
N GLY A 237 -24.10 2.04 11.60
CA GLY A 237 -24.67 3.34 11.90
C GLY A 237 -25.57 3.85 10.79
N GLN A 238 -26.31 4.89 11.11
CA GLN A 238 -27.20 5.58 10.19
C GLN A 238 -26.97 7.08 10.31
N ALA A 239 -26.94 7.74 9.15
CA ALA A 239 -27.05 9.19 9.08
C ALA A 239 -28.43 9.55 8.55
N VAL A 240 -29.06 10.53 9.19
CA VAL A 240 -30.25 11.21 8.67
C VAL A 240 -29.80 12.57 8.16
N VAL A 241 -29.97 12.80 6.86
CA VAL A 241 -29.64 14.09 6.24
C VAL A 241 -30.86 15.00 6.37
N TYR A 242 -30.66 16.17 6.98
CA TYR A 242 -31.64 17.24 7.07
C TYR A 242 -31.26 18.38 6.14
N PRO A 243 -32.22 19.25 5.80
CA PRO A 243 -31.91 20.39 4.96
C PRO A 243 -30.94 21.43 5.57
N ASN A 244 -30.73 21.39 6.89
CA ASN A 244 -29.87 22.31 7.64
C ASN A 244 -28.74 21.59 8.39
N GLY A 245 -28.48 20.32 8.09
CA GLY A 245 -27.46 19.53 8.76
C GLY A 245 -27.67 18.03 8.65
N TRP A 246 -27.04 17.29 9.54
CA TRP A 246 -27.02 15.83 9.54
C TRP A 246 -27.01 15.37 10.99
N ASP A 247 -27.82 14.37 11.29
CA ASP A 247 -27.79 13.65 12.57
C ASP A 247 -27.28 12.24 12.31
N MET A 248 -26.46 11.73 13.21
CA MET A 248 -25.73 10.49 13.00
C MET A 248 -25.68 9.66 14.28
N ASP A 249 -26.30 8.48 14.21
CA ASP A 249 -26.11 7.42 15.19
C ASP A 249 -25.14 6.41 14.60
N SER A 250 -23.96 6.27 15.19
CA SER A 250 -22.93 5.39 14.64
C SER A 250 -22.12 4.70 15.73
N GLN A 251 -21.74 3.47 15.44
CA GLN A 251 -20.85 2.66 16.25
C GLN A 251 -19.63 2.28 15.42
N LEU A 252 -18.47 2.58 15.97
CA LEU A 252 -17.18 2.18 15.42
C LEU A 252 -16.41 1.37 16.45
N VAL A 253 -16.03 0.15 16.09
CA VAL A 253 -15.15 -0.70 16.90
C VAL A 253 -13.78 -0.76 16.23
N MET A 254 -12.80 -0.15 16.90
CA MET A 254 -11.41 -0.17 16.48
C MET A 254 -10.63 -1.19 17.31
N GLU A 255 -9.72 -1.92 16.68
CA GLU A 255 -8.76 -2.80 17.36
C GLU A 255 -7.34 -2.26 17.16
N LEU A 256 -6.62 -2.12 18.27
CA LEU A 256 -5.21 -1.73 18.32
C LEU A 256 -4.45 -2.81 19.10
N ALA A 257 -3.53 -3.51 18.44
CA ALA A 257 -2.69 -4.52 19.09
C ALA A 257 -3.47 -5.63 19.84
N GLY A 258 -4.69 -5.95 19.40
CA GLY A 258 -5.58 -6.91 20.07
C GLY A 258 -6.43 -6.33 21.21
N ALA A 259 -6.29 -5.06 21.54
CA ALA A 259 -7.23 -4.34 22.42
C ALA A 259 -8.32 -3.67 21.58
N SER A 260 -9.59 -3.83 21.96
CA SER A 260 -10.72 -3.18 21.29
C SER A 260 -11.13 -1.89 22.01
N LEU A 261 -11.40 -0.86 21.20
CA LEU A 261 -11.99 0.40 21.62
C LEU A 261 -13.30 0.58 20.84
N THR A 262 -14.41 0.70 21.56
CA THR A 262 -15.71 1.02 20.97
C THR A 262 -16.00 2.50 21.18
N ARG A 263 -16.31 3.21 20.10
CA ARG A 263 -16.85 4.56 20.15
C ARG A 263 -18.25 4.56 19.57
N THR A 264 -19.20 5.07 20.32
CA THR A 264 -20.56 5.36 19.87
C THR A 264 -20.73 6.87 19.78
N THR A 265 -21.43 7.32 18.75
CA THR A 265 -21.98 8.68 18.66
C THR A 265 -23.48 8.56 18.79
N ASP A 266 -24.03 9.19 19.82
CA ASP A 266 -25.49 9.29 19.97
C ASP A 266 -26.00 10.43 19.07
N ALA A 267 -27.18 10.25 18.50
CA ALA A 267 -27.91 11.24 17.74
C ALA A 267 -28.20 12.52 18.59
N TRP A 268 -28.03 13.71 18.03
CA TRP A 268 -28.31 15.01 18.68
C TRP A 268 -29.42 15.78 17.97
#